data_AF-D9Q0H6-F1
#
_entry.id   AF-D9Q0H6-F1
#
_cell.length_a   1.000
_cell.length_b   1.000
_cell.length_c   1.000
_cell.angle_alpha   90.00
_cell.angle_beta   90.00
_cell.angle_gamma   90.00
#
_symmetry.space_group_name_H-M   'P 1'
#
loop_
_entity.id
_entity.type
_entity.pdbx_description
1 polymer ?
#
loop_
_entity_poly.entity_id
_entity_poly.type
_entity_poly.pdbx_seq_one_letter_code
_entity_poly.pdbx_strand_id
1 'polypeptide(L)'
;MQQKKFTLDINSYHIIRWDPKVQGEDDLRKMLADSLKKGAKRVAIIVKSDDVDYMVKAREVIAGFIAQTIVIFKEKEVEIA
;
A
#
# COMPACT_ATOMS: atom_id res chain seq x y z
N MET A 1 15.52 5.65 19.64
CA MET A 1 15.70 4.95 18.35
C MET A 1 15.35 5.93 17.24
N GLN A 2 16.27 6.25 16.33
CA GLN A 2 15.96 7.07 15.16
C GLN A 2 15.14 6.25 14.17
N GLN A 3 13.97 6.77 13.78
CA GLN A 3 13.08 6.15 12.83
C GLN A 3 13.64 6.39 11.42
N LYS A 4 14.12 5.35 10.75
CA LYS A 4 14.59 5.45 9.36
C LYS A 4 13.39 5.70 8.45
N LYS A 5 13.41 6.83 7.73
CA LYS A 5 12.51 7.07 6.61
C LYS A 5 13.06 6.41 5.35
N PHE A 6 12.18 5.79 4.59
CA PHE A 6 12.40 5.22 3.28
C PHE A 6 11.97 6.25 2.24
N THR A 7 12.86 6.54 1.29
CA THR A 7 12.49 7.34 0.12
C THR A 7 11.91 6.39 -0.92
N LEU A 8 10.67 6.65 -1.32
CA LEU A 8 9.97 5.85 -2.32
C LEU A 8 10.03 6.61 -3.64
N ASP A 9 10.77 6.08 -4.63
CA ASP A 9 10.76 6.65 -5.98
C ASP A 9 9.37 6.45 -6.60
N ILE A 10 8.67 7.56 -6.78
CA ILE A 10 7.29 7.62 -7.28
C ILE A 10 7.19 7.09 -8.71
N ASN A 11 8.28 7.15 -9.48
CA ASN A 11 8.32 6.63 -10.85
C ASN A 11 8.42 5.10 -10.88
N SER A 12 8.85 4.49 -9.77
CA SER A 12 9.05 3.04 -9.66
C SER A 12 7.81 2.30 -9.15
N TYR A 13 6.84 2.98 -8.53
CA TYR A 13 5.67 2.35 -7.91
C TYR A 13 4.38 3.09 -8.23
N HIS A 14 3.31 2.34 -8.49
CA HIS A 14 1.96 2.88 -8.43
C HIS A 14 1.52 2.98 -6.97
N ILE A 15 1.10 4.17 -6.52
CA ILE A 15 0.75 4.42 -5.12
C ILE A 15 -0.76 4.29 -4.91
N ILE A 16 -1.15 3.44 -3.96
CA ILE A 16 -2.51 3.35 -3.41
C ILE A 16 -2.49 3.93 -2.00
N ARG A 17 -3.37 4.90 -1.73
CA ARG A 17 -3.60 5.42 -0.38
C ARG A 17 -4.95 4.91 0.10
N TRP A 18 -4.95 4.04 1.10
CA TRP A 18 -6.17 3.43 1.64
C TRP A 18 -6.44 3.95 3.04
N ASP A 19 -7.67 4.42 3.25
CA ASP A 19 -8.16 4.87 4.55
C ASP A 19 -9.15 3.85 5.11
N PRO A 20 -8.73 2.99 6.04
CA PRO A 20 -9.58 1.91 6.55
C PRO A 20 -10.75 2.39 7.41
N LYS A 21 -10.80 3.68 7.78
CA LYS A 21 -11.91 4.26 8.55
C LYS A 21 -13.08 4.66 7.67
N VAL A 22 -12.83 4.83 6.37
CA VAL A 22 -13.85 5.23 5.38
C VAL A 22 -13.98 4.25 4.21
N GLN A 23 -13.00 3.38 4.00
CA GLN A 23 -12.94 2.40 2.92
C GLN A 23 -12.77 0.99 3.49
N GLY A 24 -13.56 0.04 2.99
CA GLY A 24 -13.44 -1.37 3.37
C GLY A 24 -12.26 -2.07 2.68
N GLU A 25 -12.06 -3.35 3.01
CA GLU A 25 -11.07 -4.21 2.33
C GLU A 25 -11.42 -4.44 0.86
N ASP A 26 -12.71 -4.45 0.51
CA ASP A 26 -13.18 -4.56 -0.87
C ASP A 26 -12.80 -3.35 -1.72
N ASP A 27 -12.79 -2.15 -1.14
CA ASP A 27 -12.29 -0.95 -1.82
C ASP A 27 -10.80 -1.08 -2.10
N LEU A 28 -10.01 -1.57 -1.12
CA LEU A 28 -8.59 -1.84 -1.31
C LEU A 28 -8.34 -2.85 -2.43
N ARG A 29 -9.11 -3.95 -2.43
CA ARG A 29 -9.06 -4.98 -3.46
C ARG A 29 -9.37 -4.41 -4.84
N LYS A 30 -10.39 -3.56 -4.95
CA LYS A 30 -10.78 -2.89 -6.20
C LYS A 30 -9.69 -1.93 -6.68
N MET A 31 -9.16 -1.09 -5.81
CA MET A 31 -8.05 -0.18 -6.14
C MET A 31 -6.85 -0.96 -6.66
N LEU A 32 -6.47 -2.04 -5.98
CA LEU A 32 -5.35 -2.90 -6.39
C LEU A 32 -5.60 -3.56 -7.75
N ALA A 33 -6.79 -4.12 -7.97
CA ALA A 33 -7.16 -4.72 -9.25
C ALA A 33 -7.14 -3.69 -10.40
N ASP A 34 -7.63 -2.47 -10.16
CA ASP A 34 -7.65 -1.40 -11.15
C ASP A 34 -6.24 -0.91 -11.50
N SER A 35 -5.34 -0.82 -10.50
CA SER A 35 -3.93 -0.50 -10.72
C SER A 35 -3.25 -1.55 -11.61
N LEU A 36 -3.47 -2.83 -11.34
CA LEU A 36 -2.89 -3.93 -12.11
C LEU A 36 -3.46 -3.98 -13.54
N LYS A 37 -4.77 -3.77 -13.71
CA LYS A 37 -5.41 -3.67 -15.04
C LYS A 37 -4.83 -2.52 -15.89
N LYS A 38 -4.39 -1.43 -15.25
CA LYS A 38 -3.71 -0.30 -15.90
C LYS A 38 -2.22 -0.57 -16.19
N GLY A 39 -1.72 -1.77 -15.88
CA GLY A 39 -0.35 -2.17 -16.16
C GLY A 39 0.65 -1.79 -15.07
N ALA A 40 0.20 -1.49 -13.85
CA ALA A 40 1.11 -1.27 -12.73
C ALA A 40 1.92 -2.54 -12.45
N LYS A 41 3.26 -2.44 -12.58
CA LYS A 41 4.19 -3.56 -12.32
C LYS A 41 4.60 -3.68 -10.86
N ARG A 42 4.47 -2.58 -10.11
CA ARG A 42 4.83 -2.48 -8.69
C ARG A 42 3.82 -1.56 -8.03
N VAL A 43 3.30 -1.95 -6.88
CA VAL A 43 2.29 -1.17 -6.15
C VAL A 43 2.77 -0.96 -4.71
N ALA A 44 2.68 0.28 -4.24
CA ALA A 44 2.91 0.64 -2.84
C ALA A 44 1.57 1.00 -2.20
N ILE A 45 1.23 0.35 -1.08
CA ILE A 45 0.01 0.62 -0.33
C ILE A 45 0.37 1.41 0.92
N ILE A 46 -0.15 2.63 1.01
CA ILE A 46 -0.04 3.52 2.18
C ILE A 46 -1.35 3.42 2.95
N VAL A 47 -1.28 2.84 4.15
CA VAL A 47 -2.42 2.74 5.07
C VAL A 47 -2.47 4.01 5.92
N LYS A 48 -3.58 4.77 5.85
CA LYS A 48 -3.78 6.00 6.63
C LYS A 48 -4.18 5.71 8.08
N SER A 49 -3.40 4.88 8.77
CA SER A 49 -3.57 4.57 10.17
C SER A 49 -2.26 4.04 10.76
N ASP A 50 -2.01 4.35 12.03
CA ASP A 50 -0.91 3.75 12.80
C ASP A 50 -1.29 2.41 13.46
N ASP A 51 -2.57 2.02 13.39
CA ASP A 51 -3.06 0.77 13.95
C ASP A 51 -2.57 -0.44 13.14
N VAL A 52 -1.91 -1.37 13.84
CA VAL A 52 -1.29 -2.57 13.27
C VAL A 52 -2.34 -3.50 12.68
N ASP A 53 -3.56 -3.53 13.19
CA ASP A 53 -4.61 -4.41 12.70
C ASP A 53 -5.00 -4.07 11.24
N TYR A 54 -5.00 -2.79 10.89
CA TYR A 54 -5.23 -2.40 9.48
C TYR A 54 -4.07 -2.75 8.57
N MET A 55 -2.84 -2.82 9.09
CA MET A 55 -1.69 -3.31 8.32
C MET A 55 -1.83 -4.81 8.04
N VAL A 56 -2.33 -5.59 9.01
CA VAL A 56 -2.61 -7.02 8.83
C VAL A 56 -3.70 -7.21 7.77
N LYS A 57 -4.80 -6.47 7.85
CA LYS A 57 -5.87 -6.51 6.83
C LYS A 57 -5.38 -6.17 5.43
N ALA A 58 -4.56 -5.11 5.29
CA ALA A 58 -3.96 -4.78 4.00
C ALA A 58 -3.11 -5.93 3.45
N ARG A 59 -2.33 -6.60 4.31
CA ARG A 59 -1.54 -7.79 3.94
C ARG A 59 -2.41 -8.97 3.51
N GLU A 60 -3.52 -9.21 4.19
CA GLU A 60 -4.47 -10.28 3.82
C GLU A 60 -5.10 -10.02 2.45
N VAL A 61 -5.50 -8.77 2.17
CA VAL A 61 -5.97 -8.37 0.84
C VAL A 61 -4.90 -8.64 -0.22
N ILE A 62 -3.63 -8.28 0.05
CA ILE A 62 -2.50 -8.53 -0.85
C ILE A 62 -2.27 -10.03 -1.09
N ALA A 63 -2.43 -10.87 -0.06
CA ALA A 63 -2.22 -12.32 -0.17
C ALA A 63 -3.14 -12.97 -1.23
N GLY A 64 -4.28 -12.35 -1.54
CA GLY A 64 -5.17 -12.77 -2.61
C GLY A 64 -4.70 -12.46 -4.03
N PHE A 65 -3.60 -11.71 -4.21
CA PHE A 65 -3.05 -11.33 -5.51
C PHE A 65 -1.72 -12.06 -5.73
N ILE A 66 -1.62 -12.85 -6.81
CA ILE A 66 -0.39 -13.54 -7.20
C ILE A 66 0.62 -12.50 -7.74
N ALA A 67 1.47 -12.05 -6.81
CA ALA A 67 2.72 -11.29 -6.91
C ALA A 67 3.13 -10.66 -8.27
N GLN A 68 3.13 -9.32 -8.31
CA GLN A 68 4.29 -8.55 -8.77
C GLN A 68 4.62 -7.50 -7.70
N THR A 69 5.69 -7.76 -6.93
CA THR A 69 6.34 -6.89 -5.91
C THR A 69 5.44 -5.81 -5.29
N ILE A 70 4.67 -6.19 -4.27
CA ILE A 70 3.90 -5.26 -3.43
C ILE A 70 4.70 -5.03 -2.14
N VAL A 71 4.99 -3.77 -1.82
CA VAL A 71 5.74 -3.38 -0.61
C VAL A 71 4.85 -2.50 0.27
N ILE A 72 4.86 -2.78 1.58
CA ILE A 72 4.05 -2.08 2.57
C ILE A 72 4.99 -1.25 3.45
N PHE A 73 4.70 0.05 3.61
CA PHE A 73 5.44 0.96 4.47
C PHE A 73 4.47 1.71 5.39
N LYS A 74 4.92 2.10 6.59
CA LYS A 74 4.14 3.04 7.43
C LYS A 74 4.29 4.46 6.90
N GLU A 75 3.26 5.28 7.01
CA GLU A 75 3.27 6.65 6.46
C GLU A 75 4.42 7.51 7.01
N LYS A 76 4.70 7.43 8.32
CA LYS A 76 5.85 8.11 8.96
C LYS A 76 7.22 7.58 8.53
N GLU A 77 7.26 6.41 7.91
CA GLU A 77 8.46 5.79 7.38
C GLU A 77 8.66 6.11 5.90
N VAL A 78 7.81 6.92 5.26
CA VAL A 78 7.97 7.27 3.84
C VAL A 78 8.13 8.78 3.66
N GLU A 79 9.20 9.18 2.97
CA GLU A 79 9.32 10.50 2.36
C GLU A 79 9.19 10.36 0.84
N ILE A 80 8.21 11.05 0.26
CA ILE A 80 7.97 11.08 -1.19
C ILE A 80 8.82 12.23 -1.74
N ALA A 81 9.80 11.92 -2.59
CA ALA A 81 10.71 12.87 -3.22
C ALA A 81 10.35 13.09 -4.69
#